data_AF-A0A444V7R9-F1
#
_entry.id   AF-A0A444V7R9-F1
#
_cell.length_a   1.000
_cell.length_b   1.000
_cell.length_c   1.000
_cell.angle_alpha   90.00
_cell.angle_beta   90.00
_cell.angle_gamma   90.00
#
_symmetry.space_group_name_H-M   'P 1'
#
loop_
_entity.id
_entity.type
_entity.pdbx_description
1 polymer ?
#
loop_
_entity_poly.entity_id
_entity_poly.type
_entity_poly.pdbx_seq_one_letter_code
_entity_poly.pdbx_strand_id
1 'polypeptide(L)'
;MKYKLKEPIAGTGNPILVLQTLSCLSCAAGTADEATCTTKSCQADQAFCFSAYTVTGSTITVEKGCNATCADKENPRTSCCSKDNCNAPLIKSCQTCDNEKVESNCAEKDCATPSSFCQRKIDFTKDGKITVTKGCEASPGACVPGTVGNKRTTCCNTDLCNVPKLSCLTCDAVTDENTTCQSKACDGTNKFCDSVYDISKKPITATKKCVASCSSKTATTEVKCCSTSDCNDPKLSCYTCNGLADEKQCTVTECSAESKFCKTVRNTIAGKTTAVTKTCEATCTASSTAFQTVECCQASQCNKYQERGTGASPSTQASSLLLAVSISLLTMLLKSA
;
A
#
# COMPACT_ATOMS: atom_id res chain seq x y z
N MET A 1 6.99 17.05 38.41
CA MET A 1 6.45 18.43 38.47
C MET A 1 7.30 19.31 37.57
N LYS A 2 6.70 20.05 36.64
CA LYS A 2 7.40 21.03 35.81
C LYS A 2 7.07 22.43 36.34
N TYR A 3 8.07 23.15 36.79
CA TYR A 3 7.92 24.55 37.18
C TYR A 3 8.23 25.41 35.95
N LYS A 4 7.35 26.36 35.60
CA LYS A 4 7.68 27.43 34.67
C LYS A 4 7.94 28.69 35.48
N LEU A 5 9.15 29.23 35.35
CA LEU A 5 9.44 30.59 35.78
C LEU A 5 8.68 31.53 34.85
N LYS A 6 7.72 32.27 35.40
CA LYS A 6 7.10 33.39 34.69
C LYS A 6 7.98 34.61 34.89
N GLU A 7 8.21 35.40 33.84
CA GLU A 7 9.03 36.62 33.95
C GLU A 7 8.49 37.51 35.08
N PRO A 8 9.38 38.10 35.91
CA PRO A 8 8.96 38.94 37.01
C PRO A 8 8.15 40.11 36.47
N ILE A 9 7.03 40.41 37.13
CA ILE A 9 6.32 41.67 36.92
C ILE A 9 7.31 42.78 37.29
N ALA A 10 7.55 43.71 36.35
CA ALA A 10 8.50 44.79 36.54
C ALA A 10 8.24 45.52 37.88
N GLY A 11 9.17 45.39 38.83
CA GLY A 11 9.15 46.11 40.10
C GLY A 11 9.10 45.28 41.39
N THR A 12 8.93 43.95 41.36
CA THR A 12 8.80 43.16 42.62
C THR A 12 9.97 42.24 42.97
N GLY A 13 11.03 42.16 42.14
CA GLY A 13 12.34 41.57 42.49
C GLY A 13 12.40 40.07 42.80
N ASN A 14 11.27 39.40 43.03
CA ASN A 14 11.21 37.98 43.35
C ASN A 14 10.47 37.20 42.24
N PRO A 15 11.08 36.14 41.68
CA PRO A 15 10.39 35.27 40.73
C PRO A 15 9.22 34.58 41.43
N ILE A 16 8.00 34.81 40.93
CA ILE A 16 6.81 34.08 41.39
C ILE A 16 6.86 32.69 40.75
N LEU A 17 7.05 31.66 41.59
CA LEU A 17 6.96 30.28 41.17
C LEU A 17 5.47 29.97 40.89
N VAL A 18 5.06 30.07 39.63
CA VAL A 18 3.69 29.68 39.24
C VAL A 18 3.68 28.17 39.05
N LEU A 19 2.97 27.47 39.94
CA LEU A 19 2.69 26.06 39.77
C LEU A 19 1.85 25.91 38.50
N GLN A 20 2.42 25.35 37.43
CA GLN A 20 1.69 25.12 36.20
C GLN A 20 0.68 23.99 36.45
N THR A 21 -0.59 24.34 36.60
CA THR A 21 -1.68 23.37 36.77
C THR A 21 -2.04 22.78 35.41
N LEU A 22 -1.96 21.46 35.29
CA LEU A 22 -2.47 20.73 34.14
C LEU A 22 -3.98 20.93 34.06
N SER A 23 -4.52 21.18 32.88
CA SER A 23 -5.98 21.22 32.64
C SER A 23 -6.40 20.00 31.84
N CYS A 24 -7.44 19.28 32.26
CA CYS A 24 -7.95 18.11 31.56
C CYS A 24 -9.46 18.21 31.34
N LEU A 25 -9.99 17.54 30.31
CA LEU A 25 -11.43 17.32 30.22
C LEU A 25 -11.88 16.35 31.31
N SER A 26 -12.98 16.68 31.98
CA SER A 26 -13.54 15.89 33.06
C SER A 26 -15.04 15.72 32.92
N CYS A 27 -15.48 14.48 33.04
CA CYS A 27 -16.88 14.06 33.04
C CYS A 27 -17.00 12.78 33.89
N ALA A 28 -18.15 12.62 34.53
CA ALA A 28 -18.40 11.51 35.44
C ALA A 28 -18.45 10.17 34.70
N ALA A 29 -18.09 9.08 35.39
CA ALA A 29 -18.28 7.72 34.87
C ALA A 29 -19.76 7.50 34.49
N GLY A 30 -19.99 6.81 33.37
CA GLY A 30 -21.34 6.54 32.87
C GLY A 30 -21.90 7.62 31.93
N THR A 31 -21.14 8.67 31.65
CA THR A 31 -21.55 9.69 30.66
C THR A 31 -21.50 9.08 29.25
N ALA A 32 -22.64 9.09 28.56
CA ALA A 32 -22.75 8.61 27.17
C ALA A 32 -22.31 9.67 26.14
N ASP A 33 -22.29 10.94 26.54
CA ASP A 33 -21.98 12.08 25.69
C ASP A 33 -20.77 12.88 26.22
N GLU A 34 -19.65 12.76 25.50
CA GLU A 34 -18.44 13.52 25.80
C GLU A 34 -18.62 15.05 25.65
N ALA A 35 -19.68 15.51 24.97
CA ALA A 35 -19.97 16.93 24.84
C ALA A 35 -20.29 17.61 26.19
N THR A 36 -20.65 16.82 27.21
CA THR A 36 -20.88 17.33 28.57
C THR A 36 -19.60 17.43 29.40
N CYS A 37 -18.46 16.95 28.91
CA CYS A 37 -17.19 17.05 29.62
C CYS A 37 -16.73 18.52 29.65
N THR A 38 -16.31 18.98 30.83
CA THR A 38 -15.81 20.35 31.02
C THR A 38 -14.33 20.31 31.31
N THR A 39 -13.57 21.32 30.87
CA THR A 39 -12.16 21.47 31.30
C THR A 39 -12.10 21.76 32.80
N LYS A 40 -11.31 20.98 33.52
CA LYS A 40 -10.98 21.16 34.94
C LYS A 40 -9.48 21.24 35.13
N SER A 41 -9.04 22.16 35.98
CA SER A 41 -7.66 22.19 36.46
C SER A 41 -7.41 21.03 37.43
N CYS A 42 -6.32 20.31 37.22
CA CYS A 42 -5.89 19.19 38.04
C CYS A 42 -5.26 19.67 39.34
N GLN A 43 -5.36 18.83 40.38
CA GLN A 43 -4.63 19.04 41.62
C GLN A 43 -3.12 18.87 41.40
N ALA A 44 -2.31 19.43 42.31
CA ALA A 44 -0.85 19.47 42.17
C ALA A 44 -0.19 18.09 42.10
N ASP A 45 -0.82 17.07 42.69
CA ASP A 45 -0.41 15.66 42.68
C ASP A 45 -0.94 14.88 41.45
N GLN A 46 -1.79 15.49 40.63
CA GLN A 46 -2.38 14.88 39.43
C GLN A 46 -1.63 15.31 38.16
N ALA A 47 -0.67 14.49 37.74
CA ALA A 47 0.23 14.82 36.63
C ALA A 47 -0.26 14.38 35.24
N PHE A 48 -1.42 13.71 35.15
CA PHE A 48 -1.92 13.14 33.89
C PHE A 48 -3.41 13.43 33.68
N CYS A 49 -3.78 13.65 32.42
CA CYS A 49 -5.17 13.49 31.98
C CYS A 49 -5.40 12.04 31.63
N PHE A 50 -6.54 11.47 32.01
CA PHE A 50 -6.94 10.13 31.62
C PHE A 50 -8.28 10.12 30.86
N SER A 51 -8.46 9.09 30.04
CA SER A 51 -9.73 8.68 29.44
C SER A 51 -9.90 7.19 29.64
N ALA A 52 -11.05 6.76 30.14
CA ALA A 52 -11.41 5.36 30.27
C ALA A 52 -12.75 5.09 29.57
N TYR A 53 -12.80 4.01 28.80
CA TYR A 53 -13.99 3.60 28.07
C TYR A 53 -14.54 2.30 28.64
N THR A 54 -15.82 2.31 29.02
CA THR A 54 -16.56 1.11 29.41
C THR A 54 -17.60 0.79 28.34
N VAL A 55 -17.67 -0.48 27.92
CA VAL A 55 -18.67 -0.93 26.94
C VAL A 55 -19.58 -1.94 27.61
N THR A 56 -20.86 -1.62 27.67
CA THR A 56 -21.91 -2.50 28.23
C THR A 56 -22.97 -2.70 27.17
N GLY A 57 -22.99 -3.88 26.54
CA GLY A 57 -23.84 -4.14 25.37
C GLY A 57 -23.48 -3.22 24.20
N SER A 58 -24.47 -2.47 23.69
CA SER A 58 -24.30 -1.48 22.61
C SER A 58 -23.93 -0.08 23.12
N THR A 59 -23.84 0.12 24.42
CA THR A 59 -23.59 1.44 25.04
C THR A 59 -22.11 1.59 25.38
N ILE A 60 -21.51 2.70 24.94
CA ILE A 60 -20.17 3.13 25.34
C ILE A 60 -20.33 4.27 26.35
N THR A 61 -19.71 4.15 27.51
CA THR A 61 -19.61 5.25 28.48
C THR A 61 -18.16 5.66 28.62
N VAL A 62 -17.95 6.97 28.82
CA VAL A 62 -16.62 7.56 28.95
C VAL A 62 -16.48 8.19 30.32
N GLU A 63 -15.33 7.95 30.94
CA GLU A 63 -14.88 8.67 32.12
C GLU A 63 -13.60 9.42 31.76
N LYS A 64 -13.55 10.70 32.08
CA LYS A 64 -12.36 11.54 31.88
C LYS A 64 -12.05 12.33 33.13
N GLY A 65 -10.78 12.59 33.36
CA GLY A 65 -10.37 13.47 34.45
C GLY A 65 -8.86 13.57 34.61
N CYS A 66 -8.48 14.06 35.78
CA CYS A 66 -7.10 14.17 36.22
C CYS A 66 -6.73 12.93 37.05
N ASN A 67 -5.51 12.42 36.90
CA ASN A 67 -5.00 11.29 37.69
C ASN A 67 -3.55 11.52 38.12
N ALA A 68 -3.20 11.00 39.29
CA ALA A 68 -1.86 11.08 39.87
C ALA A 68 -0.87 10.17 39.14
N THR A 69 -1.32 8.98 38.76
CA THR A 69 -0.52 7.99 38.06
C THR A 69 -1.18 7.61 36.74
N CYS A 70 -0.37 7.45 35.69
CA CYS A 70 -0.80 6.68 34.54
C CYS A 70 -0.52 5.21 34.86
N ALA A 71 -1.27 4.67 35.81
CA ALA A 71 -1.26 3.24 36.02
C ALA A 71 -2.05 2.64 34.85
N ASP A 72 -1.41 1.74 34.11
CA ASP A 72 -2.09 0.72 33.32
C ASP A 72 -2.98 -0.05 34.30
N LYS A 73 -4.18 0.48 34.60
CA LYS A 73 -5.23 -0.36 35.16
C LYS A 73 -5.31 -1.54 34.18
N GLU A 74 -5.42 -2.77 34.68
CA GLU A 74 -5.51 -4.02 33.90
C GLU A 74 -6.63 -4.04 32.82
N ASN A 75 -7.32 -2.91 32.63
CA ASN A 75 -8.24 -2.62 31.56
C ASN A 75 -7.51 -1.95 30.36
N PRO A 76 -7.38 -2.64 29.20
CA PRO A 76 -6.71 -2.14 27.99
C PRO A 76 -7.42 -0.95 27.31
N ARG A 77 -8.43 -0.36 27.95
CA ARG A 77 -9.26 0.74 27.45
C ARG A 77 -9.07 2.04 28.22
N THR A 78 -7.97 2.15 28.97
CA THR A 78 -7.56 3.39 29.65
C THR A 78 -6.39 4.00 28.89
N SER A 79 -6.44 5.29 28.58
CA SER A 79 -5.30 6.05 28.06
C SER A 79 -5.01 7.24 28.97
N CYS A 80 -3.73 7.59 29.10
CA CYS A 80 -3.34 8.83 29.76
C CYS A 80 -2.26 9.60 29.02
N CYS A 81 -2.20 10.90 29.29
CA CYS A 81 -1.34 11.85 28.60
C CYS A 81 -1.05 13.04 29.53
N SER A 82 0.01 13.80 29.24
CA SER A 82 0.59 14.80 30.17
C SER A 82 0.57 16.24 29.65
N LYS A 83 -0.27 16.54 28.63
CA LYS A 83 -0.45 17.87 28.06
C LYS A 83 -1.85 18.40 28.38
N ASP A 84 -2.02 19.72 28.41
CA ASP A 84 -3.33 20.33 28.65
C ASP A 84 -4.37 19.83 27.63
N ASN A 85 -5.52 19.39 28.13
CA ASN A 85 -6.66 18.84 27.40
C ASN A 85 -6.29 17.71 26.43
N CYS A 86 -5.21 16.96 26.69
CA CYS A 86 -4.78 15.89 25.80
C CYS A 86 -5.72 14.68 25.79
N ASN A 87 -6.59 14.58 26.80
CA ASN A 87 -7.69 13.61 26.86
C ASN A 87 -8.95 14.13 26.16
N ALA A 88 -8.86 15.26 25.45
CA ALA A 88 -9.91 15.69 24.55
C ALA A 88 -10.26 14.58 23.56
N PRO A 89 -11.52 14.50 23.15
CA PRO A 89 -11.86 13.67 22.02
C PRO A 89 -10.92 13.93 20.86
N LEU A 90 -10.21 12.90 20.42
CA LEU A 90 -9.66 12.91 19.07
C LEU A 90 -10.89 12.91 18.16
N ILE A 91 -11.22 14.07 17.60
CA ILE A 91 -12.13 14.15 16.48
C ILE A 91 -11.48 13.28 15.42
N LYS A 92 -12.09 12.11 15.16
CA LYS A 92 -11.51 11.16 14.22
C LYS A 92 -11.78 11.64 12.81
N SER A 93 -10.79 11.63 11.95
CA SER A 93 -10.98 11.94 10.53
C SER A 93 -11.18 10.62 9.78
N CYS A 94 -12.24 10.50 8.99
CA CYS A 94 -12.50 9.32 8.16
C CYS A 94 -12.62 9.73 6.69
N GLN A 95 -12.38 8.79 5.77
CA GLN A 95 -12.81 9.02 4.39
C GLN A 95 -14.34 8.92 4.30
N THR A 96 -14.94 9.82 3.52
CA THR A 96 -16.37 9.88 3.25
C THR A 96 -16.63 9.97 1.76
N CYS A 97 -17.51 9.09 1.27
CA CYS A 97 -18.00 9.06 -0.10
C CYS A 97 -19.24 8.19 -0.17
N ASP A 98 -20.18 8.56 -1.04
CA ASP A 98 -21.45 7.86 -1.22
C ASP A 98 -21.50 7.21 -2.60
N ASN A 99 -21.74 5.89 -2.63
CA ASN A 99 -22.05 5.12 -3.85
C ASN A 99 -21.06 5.30 -5.01
N GLU A 100 -19.78 5.44 -4.70
CA GLU A 100 -18.75 5.59 -5.71
C GLU A 100 -18.42 4.24 -6.38
N LYS A 101 -18.37 4.23 -7.72
CA LYS A 101 -17.92 3.06 -8.52
C LYS A 101 -16.41 2.86 -8.41
N VAL A 102 -15.68 3.93 -8.11
CA VAL A 102 -14.22 3.98 -7.94
C VAL A 102 -13.96 4.85 -6.72
N GLU A 103 -13.15 4.39 -5.77
CA GLU A 103 -12.88 5.12 -4.51
C GLU A 103 -12.11 6.45 -4.69
N SER A 104 -12.00 6.97 -5.92
CA SER A 104 -11.22 8.15 -6.29
C SER A 104 -11.80 9.48 -5.79
N ASN A 105 -13.09 9.54 -5.43
CA ASN A 105 -13.77 10.78 -5.04
C ASN A 105 -14.04 10.90 -3.53
N CYS A 106 -13.40 10.08 -2.70
CA CYS A 106 -13.60 10.14 -1.26
C CYS A 106 -12.85 11.33 -0.63
N ALA A 107 -13.58 12.19 0.09
CA ALA A 107 -13.02 13.30 0.84
C ALA A 107 -12.70 12.85 2.27
N GLU A 108 -11.69 13.46 2.88
CA GLU A 108 -11.45 13.35 4.32
C GLU A 108 -12.43 14.24 5.07
N LYS A 109 -13.06 13.70 6.11
CA LYS A 109 -14.02 14.43 6.94
C LYS A 109 -13.88 14.03 8.39
N ASP A 110 -13.85 15.05 9.24
CA ASP A 110 -13.91 14.92 10.68
C ASP A 110 -15.27 14.38 11.13
N CYS A 111 -15.25 13.36 11.98
CA CYS A 111 -16.45 12.77 12.53
C CYS A 111 -17.09 13.70 13.55
N ALA A 112 -18.42 13.83 13.45
CA ALA A 112 -19.20 14.70 14.33
C ALA A 112 -19.12 14.28 15.81
N THR A 113 -18.88 13.00 16.09
CA THR A 113 -18.72 12.51 17.46
C THR A 113 -17.41 11.76 17.67
N PRO A 114 -16.79 11.87 18.86
CA PRO A 114 -15.53 11.19 19.18
C PRO A 114 -15.66 9.67 19.24
N SER A 115 -16.87 9.21 19.59
CA SER A 115 -17.26 7.80 19.62
C SER A 115 -17.52 7.21 18.23
N SER A 116 -17.41 8.00 17.16
CA SER A 116 -17.59 7.52 15.80
C SER A 116 -16.49 6.54 15.37
N PHE A 117 -16.89 5.55 14.60
CA PHE A 117 -16.02 4.62 13.88
C PHE A 117 -15.91 5.05 12.42
N CYS A 118 -14.74 4.85 11.82
CA CYS A 118 -14.66 4.92 10.36
C CYS A 118 -15.23 3.63 9.78
N GLN A 119 -16.19 3.77 8.89
CA GLN A 119 -16.87 2.67 8.22
C GLN A 119 -16.52 2.65 6.74
N ARG A 120 -16.40 1.44 6.19
CA ARG A 120 -16.37 1.17 4.75
C ARG A 120 -17.32 0.03 4.44
N LYS A 121 -18.30 0.29 3.57
CA LYS A 121 -19.29 -0.65 3.07
C LYS A 121 -19.03 -0.90 1.58
N ILE A 122 -18.99 -2.15 1.19
CA ILE A 122 -18.90 -2.60 -0.20
C ILE A 122 -20.17 -3.36 -0.53
N ASP A 123 -20.87 -2.96 -1.59
CA ASP A 123 -22.06 -3.66 -2.09
C ASP A 123 -21.74 -4.29 -3.46
N PHE A 124 -21.92 -5.61 -3.57
CA PHE A 124 -21.74 -6.36 -4.81
C PHE A 124 -23.11 -6.55 -5.49
N THR A 125 -23.36 -5.75 -6.51
CA THR A 125 -24.63 -5.82 -7.26
C THR A 125 -24.68 -7.07 -8.15
N LYS A 126 -25.89 -7.53 -8.51
CA LYS A 126 -26.10 -8.74 -9.32
C LYS A 126 -25.55 -8.62 -10.75
N ASP A 127 -25.40 -7.41 -11.26
CA ASP A 127 -24.79 -7.09 -12.55
C ASP A 127 -23.25 -6.96 -12.47
N GLY A 128 -22.64 -7.35 -11.35
CA GLY A 128 -21.19 -7.36 -11.17
C GLY A 128 -20.59 -5.99 -10.89
N LYS A 129 -21.40 -4.93 -10.70
CA LYS A 129 -20.91 -3.63 -10.27
C LYS A 129 -20.62 -3.64 -8.77
N ILE A 130 -19.59 -2.90 -8.39
CA ILE A 130 -19.19 -2.69 -7.00
C ILE A 130 -19.52 -1.24 -6.66
N THR A 131 -20.22 -1.01 -5.55
CA THR A 131 -20.33 0.32 -4.96
C THR A 131 -19.64 0.36 -3.62
N VAL A 132 -18.95 1.47 -3.36
CA VAL A 132 -18.29 1.71 -2.07
C VAL A 132 -18.93 2.92 -1.41
N THR A 133 -19.27 2.76 -0.13
CA THR A 133 -19.69 3.85 0.75
C THR A 133 -18.74 3.91 1.94
N LYS A 134 -18.20 5.09 2.23
CA LYS A 134 -17.36 5.33 3.40
C LYS A 134 -17.94 6.47 4.23
N GLY A 135 -17.80 6.39 5.55
CA GLY A 135 -18.44 7.34 6.44
C GLY A 135 -17.90 7.28 7.87
N CYS A 136 -18.29 8.27 8.65
CA CYS A 136 -18.27 8.22 10.11
C CYS A 136 -19.57 7.58 10.59
N GLU A 137 -19.48 6.56 11.44
CA GLU A 137 -20.64 5.88 12.02
C GLU A 137 -20.61 6.03 13.54
N ALA A 138 -21.61 6.72 14.09
CA ALA A 138 -21.65 7.10 15.51
C ALA A 138 -22.10 5.93 16.42
N SER A 139 -22.79 4.93 15.87
CA SER A 139 -23.33 3.81 16.66
C SER A 139 -22.47 2.55 16.52
N PRO A 140 -21.99 1.95 17.63
CA PRO A 140 -21.33 0.64 17.61
C PRO A 140 -22.21 -0.45 16.97
N GLY A 141 -23.54 -0.34 17.12
CA GLY A 141 -24.50 -1.27 16.54
C GLY A 141 -24.69 -1.12 15.03
N ALA A 142 -24.40 0.05 14.46
CA ALA A 142 -24.44 0.29 13.02
C ALA A 142 -23.11 -0.05 12.32
N CYS A 143 -22.04 -0.24 13.11
CA CYS A 143 -20.72 -0.61 12.63
C CYS A 143 -20.34 -2.04 13.05
N VAL A 144 -21.10 -3.03 12.55
CA VAL A 144 -20.78 -4.46 12.72
C VAL A 144 -19.88 -4.93 11.56
N PRO A 145 -18.59 -5.26 11.81
CA PRO A 145 -17.75 -5.87 10.78
C PRO A 145 -18.32 -7.21 10.37
N GLY A 146 -18.38 -7.48 9.06
CA GLY A 146 -18.87 -8.76 8.57
C GLY A 146 -19.35 -8.72 7.14
N THR A 147 -19.88 -9.86 6.69
CA THR A 147 -20.49 -10.04 5.38
C THR A 147 -21.93 -10.48 5.57
N VAL A 148 -22.88 -9.75 4.98
CA VAL A 148 -24.31 -10.10 5.00
C VAL A 148 -24.81 -10.08 3.56
N GLY A 149 -25.04 -11.29 3.01
CA GLY A 149 -25.35 -11.45 1.58
C GLY A 149 -24.22 -10.87 0.71
N ASN A 150 -24.58 -9.95 -0.17
CA ASN A 150 -23.66 -9.28 -1.09
C ASN A 150 -23.01 -8.01 -0.51
N LYS A 151 -23.16 -7.75 0.79
CA LYS A 151 -22.61 -6.56 1.43
C LYS A 151 -21.47 -6.94 2.37
N ARG A 152 -20.35 -6.23 2.27
CA ARG A 152 -19.22 -6.35 3.19
C ARG A 152 -19.02 -5.04 3.93
N THR A 153 -18.99 -5.10 5.25
CA THR A 153 -18.76 -3.93 6.12
C THR A 153 -17.47 -4.11 6.90
N THR A 154 -16.64 -3.09 6.90
CA THR A 154 -15.44 -2.98 7.75
C THR A 154 -15.53 -1.73 8.59
N CYS A 155 -15.15 -1.85 9.87
CA CYS A 155 -15.18 -0.79 10.86
C CYS A 155 -13.85 -0.71 11.57
N CYS A 156 -13.44 0.49 11.93
CA CYS A 156 -12.19 0.72 12.62
C CYS A 156 -12.24 2.05 13.38
N ASN A 157 -11.33 2.20 14.34
CA ASN A 157 -11.43 3.23 15.39
C ASN A 157 -10.19 4.15 15.44
N THR A 158 -9.48 4.29 14.32
CA THR A 158 -8.31 5.18 14.20
C THR A 158 -8.50 6.11 13.01
N ASP A 159 -7.76 7.21 12.95
CA ASP A 159 -7.88 8.15 11.83
C ASP A 159 -7.63 7.46 10.49
N LEU A 160 -8.47 7.78 9.51
CA LEU A 160 -8.42 7.35 8.13
C LEU A 160 -8.32 5.83 7.95
N CYS A 161 -8.75 5.05 8.94
CA CYS A 161 -8.59 3.60 8.91
C CYS A 161 -9.52 2.90 7.90
N ASN A 162 -10.54 3.61 7.41
CA ASN A 162 -11.43 3.15 6.35
C ASN A 162 -10.92 3.51 4.94
N VAL A 163 -9.75 4.13 4.83
CA VAL A 163 -8.99 4.21 3.57
C VAL A 163 -8.51 2.79 3.26
N PRO A 164 -8.70 2.26 2.04
CA PRO A 164 -8.10 0.99 1.66
C PRO A 164 -6.59 1.10 1.90
N LYS A 165 -6.03 0.10 2.57
CA LYS A 165 -4.57 -0.02 2.64
C LYS A 165 -4.09 -0.27 1.23
N LEU A 166 -3.59 0.78 0.58
CA LEU A 166 -2.92 0.67 -0.71
C LEU A 166 -1.75 -0.29 -0.53
N SER A 167 -1.66 -1.36 -1.31
CA SER A 167 -0.41 -2.10 -1.48
C SER A 167 0.26 -1.65 -2.77
N CYS A 168 1.58 -1.61 -2.79
CA CYS A 168 2.34 -1.36 -4.02
C CYS A 168 3.45 -2.39 -4.13
N LEU A 169 3.90 -2.65 -5.35
CA LEU A 169 5.16 -3.35 -5.53
C LEU A 169 6.30 -2.46 -5.05
N THR A 170 7.19 -3.06 -4.27
CA THR A 170 8.37 -2.41 -3.69
C THR A 170 9.63 -3.16 -4.07
N CYS A 171 10.61 -2.43 -4.61
CA CYS A 171 11.93 -2.95 -4.97
C CYS A 171 12.89 -1.78 -5.24
N ASP A 172 14.14 -1.97 -4.81
CA ASP A 172 15.21 -0.99 -4.99
C ASP A 172 16.02 -1.33 -6.24
N ALA A 173 16.10 -0.37 -7.18
CA ALA A 173 17.03 -0.35 -8.30
C ALA A 173 17.21 -1.70 -9.02
N VAL A 174 16.13 -2.22 -9.61
CA VAL A 174 16.14 -3.47 -10.36
C VAL A 174 16.54 -3.23 -11.82
N THR A 175 17.50 -3.99 -12.33
CA THR A 175 18.01 -3.91 -13.71
C THR A 175 17.22 -4.78 -14.70
N ASP A 176 16.32 -5.60 -14.17
CA ASP A 176 15.56 -6.61 -14.87
C ASP A 176 14.07 -6.49 -14.47
N GLU A 177 13.17 -6.42 -15.46
CA GLU A 177 11.71 -6.44 -15.25
C GLU A 177 11.22 -7.72 -14.55
N ASN A 178 12.00 -8.80 -14.57
CA ASN A 178 11.75 -10.06 -13.89
C ASN A 178 12.23 -10.08 -12.42
N THR A 179 12.85 -9.02 -11.92
CA THR A 179 13.22 -8.97 -10.50
C THR A 179 11.96 -8.94 -9.66
N THR A 180 11.81 -9.90 -8.74
CA THR A 180 10.65 -10.02 -7.86
C THR A 180 10.53 -8.80 -6.93
N CYS A 181 9.73 -7.82 -7.34
CA CYS A 181 9.26 -6.78 -6.45
C CYS A 181 8.18 -7.36 -5.52
N GLN A 182 8.24 -7.03 -4.25
CA GLN A 182 7.29 -7.56 -3.27
C GLN A 182 6.13 -6.58 -3.11
N SER A 183 4.90 -7.10 -3.16
CA SER A 183 3.73 -6.31 -2.76
C SER A 183 3.83 -5.99 -1.28
N LYS A 184 3.81 -4.70 -0.95
CA LYS A 184 3.92 -4.20 0.42
C LYS A 184 2.81 -3.18 0.66
N ALA A 185 2.13 -3.32 1.80
CA ALA A 185 1.17 -2.34 2.24
C ALA A 185 1.86 -0.99 2.48
N CYS A 186 1.33 0.06 1.87
CA CYS A 186 1.67 1.44 2.13
C CYS A 186 1.16 1.85 3.51
N ASP A 187 1.91 2.71 4.18
CA ASP A 187 1.39 3.42 5.35
C ASP A 187 0.24 4.36 4.95
N GLY A 188 -0.57 4.78 5.93
CA GLY A 188 -1.72 5.65 5.67
C GLY A 188 -1.36 7.03 5.09
N THR A 189 -0.08 7.41 5.10
CA THR A 189 0.42 8.66 4.51
C THR A 189 0.76 8.53 3.02
N ASN A 190 1.06 7.31 2.57
CA ASN A 190 1.41 7.01 1.19
C ASN A 190 0.17 6.65 0.36
N LYS A 191 -0.26 7.58 -0.50
CA LYS A 191 -1.50 7.49 -1.28
C LYS A 191 -1.29 6.98 -2.71
N PHE A 192 -0.05 6.75 -3.13
CA PHE A 192 0.27 6.34 -4.50
C PHE A 192 1.34 5.25 -4.57
N CYS A 193 1.29 4.46 -5.63
CA CYS A 193 2.35 3.57 -6.07
C CYS A 193 3.15 4.24 -7.17
N ASP A 194 4.46 4.29 -6.99
CA ASP A 194 5.40 4.93 -7.90
C ASP A 194 6.31 3.90 -8.56
N SER A 195 6.66 4.14 -9.82
CA SER A 195 7.63 3.41 -10.63
C SER A 195 8.53 4.42 -11.30
N VAL A 196 9.79 4.52 -10.86
CA VAL A 196 10.80 5.44 -11.38
C VAL A 196 11.82 4.65 -12.18
N TYR A 197 11.92 4.94 -13.47
CA TYR A 197 12.88 4.32 -14.39
C TYR A 197 14.02 5.30 -14.66
N ASP A 198 15.25 4.90 -14.35
CA ASP A 198 16.47 5.65 -14.65
C ASP A 198 16.97 5.23 -16.03
N ILE A 199 16.61 6.03 -17.05
CA ILE A 199 16.95 5.78 -18.45
C ILE A 199 18.39 6.18 -18.79
N SER A 200 19.12 6.81 -17.85
CA SER A 200 20.54 7.12 -18.04
C SER A 200 21.45 5.91 -17.87
N LYS A 201 20.96 4.84 -17.21
CA LYS A 201 21.71 3.61 -16.96
C LYS A 201 21.48 2.57 -18.05
N LYS A 202 22.49 1.72 -18.26
CA LYS A 202 22.43 0.54 -19.14
C LYS A 202 22.95 -0.69 -18.35
N PRO A 203 22.08 -1.67 -18.04
CA PRO A 203 20.64 -1.70 -18.29
C PRO A 203 19.86 -0.61 -17.52
N ILE A 204 18.68 -0.25 -18.01
CA ILE A 204 17.76 0.69 -17.34
C ILE A 204 17.44 0.12 -15.96
N THR A 205 17.47 0.95 -14.92
CA THR A 205 17.07 0.52 -13.57
C THR A 205 15.71 1.06 -13.20
N ALA A 206 14.85 0.24 -12.61
CA ALA A 206 13.56 0.66 -12.06
C ALA A 206 13.58 0.65 -10.53
N THR A 207 12.93 1.63 -9.91
CA THR A 207 12.65 1.65 -8.46
C THR A 207 11.15 1.76 -8.27
N LYS A 208 10.59 0.92 -7.40
CA LYS A 208 9.15 0.90 -7.11
C LYS A 208 8.90 1.08 -5.63
N LYS A 209 7.94 1.94 -5.26
CA LYS A 209 7.66 2.24 -3.86
C LYS A 209 6.27 2.86 -3.65
N CYS A 210 5.82 2.81 -2.40
CA CYS A 210 4.74 3.64 -1.89
C CYS A 210 5.23 5.09 -1.73
N VAL A 211 4.43 6.08 -2.14
CA VAL A 211 4.75 7.50 -1.99
C VAL A 211 3.52 8.33 -1.58
N ALA A 212 3.74 9.41 -0.82
CA ALA A 212 2.72 10.38 -0.46
C ALA A 212 2.30 11.26 -1.65
N SER A 213 3.24 11.47 -2.58
CA SER A 213 3.06 12.22 -3.82
C SER A 213 3.93 11.60 -4.92
N CYS A 214 3.44 11.59 -6.16
CA CYS A 214 4.16 11.06 -7.31
C CYS A 214 5.52 11.76 -7.51
N SER A 215 6.58 10.99 -7.83
CA SER A 215 7.87 11.57 -8.17
C SER A 215 7.79 12.43 -9.45
N SER A 216 8.61 13.46 -9.52
CA SER A 216 8.71 14.30 -10.72
C SER A 216 9.56 13.63 -11.80
N LYS A 217 9.11 13.72 -13.05
CA LYS A 217 9.90 13.34 -14.22
C LYS A 217 11.11 14.28 -14.37
N THR A 218 12.28 13.74 -14.71
CA THR A 218 13.46 14.53 -15.08
C THR A 218 13.93 14.16 -16.50
N ALA A 219 15.00 14.80 -16.99
CA ALA A 219 15.59 14.46 -18.28
C ALA A 219 16.15 13.02 -18.33
N THR A 220 16.48 12.44 -17.17
CA THR A 220 17.08 11.10 -17.03
C THR A 220 16.16 10.09 -16.38
N THR A 221 14.92 10.47 -16.05
CA THR A 221 13.94 9.58 -15.43
C THR A 221 12.60 9.56 -16.14
N GLU A 222 12.00 8.38 -16.23
CA GLU A 222 10.58 8.21 -16.55
C GLU A 222 9.84 7.79 -15.27
N VAL A 223 8.64 8.34 -15.05
CA VAL A 223 7.86 8.08 -13.83
C VAL A 223 6.46 7.61 -14.21
N LYS A 224 6.03 6.49 -13.64
CA LYS A 224 4.64 6.00 -13.68
C LYS A 224 4.10 5.97 -12.26
N CYS A 225 3.01 6.70 -12.03
CA CYS A 225 2.38 6.82 -10.73
C CYS A 225 0.88 6.50 -10.82
N CYS A 226 0.34 5.82 -9.82
CA CYS A 226 -1.05 5.37 -9.80
C CYS A 226 -1.54 5.16 -8.36
N SER A 227 -2.86 5.10 -8.16
CA SER A 227 -3.51 5.13 -6.82
C SER A 227 -4.28 3.86 -6.47
N THR A 228 -4.13 2.80 -7.25
CA THR A 228 -4.76 1.49 -6.99
C THR A 228 -3.72 0.47 -6.53
N SER A 229 -4.16 -0.57 -5.83
CA SER A 229 -3.21 -1.56 -5.28
C SER A 229 -2.45 -2.29 -6.38
N ASP A 230 -1.14 -2.42 -6.20
CA ASP A 230 -0.18 -3.06 -7.09
C ASP A 230 -0.21 -2.52 -8.54
N CYS A 231 -0.71 -1.31 -8.72
CA CYS A 231 -0.86 -0.69 -10.04
C CYS A 231 0.48 -0.33 -10.70
N ASN A 232 1.55 -0.30 -9.91
CA ASN A 232 2.91 -0.11 -10.39
C ASN A 232 3.57 -1.43 -10.81
N ASP A 233 2.83 -2.54 -10.87
CA ASP A 233 3.21 -3.76 -11.60
C ASP A 233 3.48 -3.42 -13.07
N PRO A 234 4.62 -3.82 -13.67
CA PRO A 234 4.84 -3.56 -15.07
C PRO A 234 3.88 -4.48 -15.82
N LYS A 235 2.75 -3.95 -16.26
CA LYS A 235 1.87 -4.72 -17.13
C LYS A 235 2.69 -5.15 -18.34
N LEU A 236 2.73 -6.46 -18.54
CA LEU A 236 3.41 -7.06 -19.68
C LEU A 236 2.90 -6.36 -20.94
N SER A 237 3.81 -5.88 -21.79
CA SER A 237 3.46 -5.41 -23.13
C SER A 237 4.12 -6.32 -24.14
N CYS A 238 3.42 -6.69 -25.20
CA CYS A 238 3.94 -7.59 -26.23
C CYS A 238 3.70 -6.98 -27.61
N TYR A 239 4.51 -7.37 -28.60
CA TYR A 239 4.12 -7.20 -29.99
C TYR A 239 2.93 -8.12 -30.27
N THR A 240 1.91 -7.62 -30.96
CA THR A 240 0.72 -8.38 -31.35
C THR A 240 0.46 -8.22 -32.85
N CYS A 241 0.02 -9.32 -33.47
CA CYS A 241 -0.35 -9.41 -34.88
C CYS A 241 -0.95 -10.79 -35.15
N ASN A 242 -1.73 -10.91 -36.22
CA ASN A 242 -2.39 -12.15 -36.57
C ASN A 242 -2.14 -12.52 -38.03
N GLY A 243 -1.51 -13.67 -38.25
CA GLY A 243 -1.38 -14.28 -39.57
C GLY A 243 -0.58 -13.48 -40.61
N LEU A 244 0.37 -12.64 -40.19
CA LEU A 244 1.11 -11.78 -41.11
C LEU A 244 2.31 -12.49 -41.74
N ALA A 245 2.57 -12.24 -43.01
CA ALA A 245 3.78 -12.75 -43.68
C ALA A 245 5.06 -12.01 -43.23
N ASP A 246 4.92 -10.78 -42.73
CA ASP A 246 6.00 -9.95 -42.21
C ASP A 246 5.65 -9.42 -40.82
N GLU A 247 6.59 -9.58 -39.87
CA GLU A 247 6.45 -9.13 -38.48
C GLU A 247 6.58 -7.62 -38.31
N LYS A 248 7.04 -6.91 -39.33
CA LYS A 248 7.23 -5.45 -39.28
C LYS A 248 5.93 -4.68 -39.01
N GLN A 249 4.77 -5.29 -39.26
CA GLN A 249 3.47 -4.66 -39.02
C GLN A 249 2.86 -5.01 -37.65
N CYS A 250 3.55 -5.78 -36.81
CA CYS A 250 3.07 -6.08 -35.46
C CYS A 250 3.15 -4.82 -34.58
N THR A 251 2.09 -4.54 -33.81
CA THR A 251 2.00 -3.37 -32.94
C THR A 251 2.29 -3.76 -31.49
N VAL A 252 2.87 -2.85 -30.71
CA VAL A 252 3.00 -3.07 -29.26
C VAL A 252 1.63 -2.89 -28.60
N THR A 253 1.22 -3.86 -27.79
CA THR A 253 -0.04 -3.83 -27.04
C THR A 253 0.21 -4.16 -25.58
N GLU A 254 -0.45 -3.43 -24.69
CA GLU A 254 -0.49 -3.75 -23.26
C GLU A 254 -1.34 -5.00 -23.05
N CYS A 255 -0.79 -6.00 -22.37
CA CYS A 255 -1.48 -7.24 -22.10
C CYS A 255 -2.47 -7.09 -20.94
N SER A 256 -3.45 -8.00 -20.90
CA SER A 256 -4.33 -8.14 -19.74
C SER A 256 -3.52 -8.53 -18.49
N ALA A 257 -4.03 -8.22 -17.29
CA ALA A 257 -3.35 -8.56 -16.03
C ALA A 257 -3.11 -10.07 -15.83
N GLU A 258 -3.94 -10.90 -16.47
CA GLU A 258 -3.83 -12.36 -16.46
C GLU A 258 -2.72 -12.88 -17.38
N SER A 259 -2.34 -12.11 -18.40
CA SER A 259 -1.29 -12.49 -19.34
C SER A 259 0.08 -12.40 -18.68
N LYS A 260 0.85 -13.50 -18.76
CA LYS A 260 2.20 -13.62 -18.19
C LYS A 260 3.28 -13.86 -19.24
N PHE A 261 2.90 -14.09 -20.50
CA PHE A 261 3.83 -14.42 -21.58
C PHE A 261 3.52 -13.64 -22.86
N CYS A 262 4.57 -13.21 -23.54
CA CYS A 262 4.53 -12.88 -24.96
C CYS A 262 4.77 -14.15 -25.77
N LYS A 263 3.80 -14.52 -26.60
CA LYS A 263 3.85 -15.68 -27.48
C LYS A 263 4.11 -15.26 -28.92
N THR A 264 4.93 -16.02 -29.63
CA THR A 264 5.10 -15.94 -31.08
C THR A 264 4.85 -17.30 -31.68
N VAL A 265 3.96 -17.39 -32.66
CA VAL A 265 3.71 -18.58 -33.48
C VAL A 265 4.16 -18.28 -34.89
N ARG A 266 5.10 -19.06 -35.40
CA ARG A 266 5.62 -19.00 -36.77
C ARG A 266 5.20 -20.25 -37.52
N ASN A 267 4.41 -20.10 -38.57
CA ASN A 267 4.11 -21.20 -39.49
C ASN A 267 5.11 -21.15 -40.66
N THR A 268 5.72 -22.28 -40.98
CA THR A 268 6.75 -22.42 -42.01
C THR A 268 6.33 -23.49 -43.01
N ILE A 269 6.32 -23.16 -44.30
CA ILE A 269 6.04 -24.10 -45.39
C ILE A 269 7.22 -24.04 -46.35
N ALA A 270 7.80 -25.21 -46.68
CA ALA A 270 8.97 -25.32 -47.57
C ALA A 270 10.13 -24.38 -47.17
N GLY A 271 10.41 -24.27 -45.86
CA GLY A 271 11.48 -23.43 -45.32
C GLY A 271 11.22 -21.93 -45.32
N LYS A 272 10.03 -21.47 -45.74
CA LYS A 272 9.62 -20.07 -45.69
C LYS A 272 8.54 -19.84 -44.65
N THR A 273 8.72 -18.83 -43.80
CA THR A 273 7.66 -18.38 -42.88
C THR A 273 6.49 -17.85 -43.70
N THR A 274 5.32 -18.47 -43.56
CA THR A 274 4.10 -18.08 -44.28
C THR A 274 3.18 -17.22 -43.43
N ALA A 275 3.23 -17.37 -42.11
CA ALA A 275 2.42 -16.60 -41.18
C ALA A 275 3.11 -16.48 -39.82
N VAL A 276 3.02 -15.29 -39.24
CA VAL A 276 3.42 -14.99 -37.87
C VAL A 276 2.23 -14.46 -37.12
N THR A 277 2.00 -15.03 -35.94
CA THR A 277 1.02 -14.56 -34.97
C THR A 277 1.73 -14.26 -33.67
N LYS A 278 1.48 -13.09 -33.09
CA LYS A 278 2.01 -12.71 -31.77
C LYS A 278 0.88 -12.30 -30.86
N THR A 279 0.88 -12.80 -29.64
CA THR A 279 -0.19 -12.58 -28.66
C THR A 279 0.34 -12.46 -27.24
N CYS A 280 -0.47 -11.84 -26.37
CA CYS A 280 -0.34 -11.92 -24.92
C CYS A 280 -1.09 -13.15 -24.41
N GLU A 281 -0.47 -13.98 -23.56
CA GLU A 281 -1.07 -15.23 -23.08
C GLU A 281 -0.86 -15.41 -21.58
N ALA A 282 -1.83 -15.99 -20.88
CA ALA A 282 -1.71 -16.34 -19.47
C ALA A 282 -0.73 -17.52 -19.26
N THR A 283 -0.73 -18.46 -20.21
CA THR A 283 0.12 -19.65 -20.22
C THR A 283 0.74 -19.82 -21.60
N CYS A 284 2.00 -20.24 -21.67
CA CYS A 284 2.66 -20.48 -22.95
C CYS A 284 3.62 -21.68 -22.86
N THR A 285 3.49 -22.62 -23.78
CA THR A 285 4.39 -23.77 -23.92
C THR A 285 5.15 -23.65 -25.22
N ALA A 286 6.47 -23.49 -25.12
CA ALA A 286 7.32 -23.44 -26.30
C ALA A 286 7.31 -24.81 -27.00
N SER A 287 7.24 -24.82 -28.32
CA SER A 287 7.22 -26.04 -29.12
C SER A 287 7.79 -25.78 -30.50
N SER A 288 8.26 -26.84 -31.16
CA SER A 288 8.73 -26.77 -32.54
C SER A 288 8.40 -28.06 -33.27
N THR A 289 7.78 -27.91 -34.43
CA THR A 289 7.41 -28.97 -35.37
C THR A 289 7.92 -28.60 -36.76
N ALA A 290 7.81 -29.52 -37.73
CA ALA A 290 8.26 -29.28 -39.09
C ALA A 290 7.59 -28.05 -39.77
N PHE A 291 6.38 -27.69 -39.33
CA PHE A 291 5.58 -26.62 -39.97
C PHE A 291 5.27 -25.45 -39.04
N GLN A 292 5.61 -25.55 -37.74
CA GLN A 292 5.24 -24.54 -36.76
C GLN A 292 6.25 -24.45 -35.62
N THR A 293 6.62 -23.23 -35.24
CA THR A 293 7.42 -22.94 -34.04
C THR A 293 6.64 -22.00 -33.13
N VAL A 294 6.59 -22.34 -31.84
CA VAL A 294 6.00 -21.53 -30.76
C VAL A 294 7.10 -21.09 -29.81
N GLU A 295 7.32 -19.79 -29.71
CA GLU A 295 8.28 -19.16 -28.80
C GLU A 295 7.52 -18.39 -27.72
N CYS A 296 8.00 -18.50 -26.48
CA CYS A 296 7.40 -17.87 -25.30
C CYS A 296 8.47 -17.09 -24.54
N CYS A 297 8.15 -15.90 -24.08
CA CYS A 297 9.03 -15.12 -23.21
C CYS A 297 8.20 -14.25 -22.25
N GLN A 298 8.78 -13.85 -21.12
CA GLN A 298 8.04 -13.21 -20.01
C GLN A 298 8.36 -11.72 -19.84
N ALA A 299 9.39 -11.20 -20.50
CA ALA A 299 9.74 -9.79 -20.42
C ALA A 299 8.89 -8.94 -21.39
N SER A 300 8.65 -7.67 -21.08
CA SER A 300 7.94 -6.81 -22.02
C SER A 300 8.68 -6.72 -23.35
N GLN A 301 7.93 -6.80 -24.45
CA GLN A 301 8.41 -6.65 -25.81
C GLN A 301 9.49 -7.65 -26.21
N CYS A 302 9.67 -8.73 -25.42
CA CYS A 302 10.66 -9.77 -25.69
C CYS A 302 10.39 -10.52 -27.00
N ASN A 303 9.14 -10.52 -27.46
CA ASN A 303 8.74 -11.08 -28.74
C ASN A 303 8.91 -10.11 -29.91
N LYS A 304 9.80 -9.11 -29.81
CA LYS A 304 10.14 -8.21 -30.91
C LYS A 304 10.70 -8.99 -32.10
N TYR A 305 10.46 -8.49 -33.31
CA TYR A 305 11.13 -8.99 -34.50
C TYR A 305 12.65 -8.92 -34.32
N GLN A 306 13.32 -10.07 -34.39
CA GLN A 306 14.74 -10.13 -34.62
C GLN A 306 14.93 -10.48 -36.09
N GLU A 307 15.55 -9.58 -36.85
CA GLU A 307 16.10 -9.97 -38.14
C GLU A 307 17.01 -11.15 -37.84
N ARG A 308 16.63 -12.36 -38.29
CA ARG A 308 17.54 -13.49 -38.34
C ARG A 308 18.61 -13.15 -39.39
N GLY A 309 19.53 -12.27 -39.01
CA GLY A 309 20.88 -12.32 -39.53
C GLY A 309 21.38 -13.72 -39.26
N THR A 310 21.94 -14.34 -40.29
CA THR A 310 22.66 -15.61 -40.21
C THR A 310 23.54 -15.68 -38.96
N GLY A 311 23.13 -16.45 -37.94
CA GLY A 311 24.00 -16.81 -36.81
C GLY A 311 23.37 -16.71 -35.42
N ALA A 312 23.29 -17.87 -34.77
CA ALA A 312 23.08 -18.12 -33.34
C ALA A 312 21.68 -17.84 -32.74
N SER A 313 20.93 -18.94 -32.56
CA SER A 313 19.79 -19.02 -31.63
C SER A 313 20.30 -18.87 -30.19
N PRO A 314 19.70 -18.03 -29.32
CA PRO A 314 20.11 -17.88 -27.92
C PRO A 314 19.54 -18.96 -26.98
N SER A 315 19.17 -20.13 -27.50
CA SER A 315 18.66 -21.26 -26.71
C SER A 315 19.77 -22.25 -26.33
N THR A 316 20.86 -21.74 -25.74
CA THR A 316 21.88 -22.59 -25.06
C THR A 316 22.55 -21.83 -23.91
N GLN A 317 21.77 -21.32 -22.96
CA GLN A 317 22.28 -20.92 -21.63
C GLN A 317 21.44 -21.56 -20.53
N ALA A 318 21.36 -22.89 -20.56
CA ALA A 318 20.84 -23.68 -19.46
C ALA A 318 21.50 -25.07 -19.49
N SER A 319 22.83 -25.14 -19.34
CA SER A 319 23.59 -26.34 -18.92
C SER A 319 25.11 -26.08 -18.96
N SER A 320 25.61 -25.15 -18.15
CA SER A 320 27.07 -25.02 -17.91
C SER A 320 27.40 -24.72 -16.45
N LEU A 321 26.56 -25.21 -15.52
CA LEU A 321 26.77 -25.06 -14.07
C LEU A 321 27.03 -26.41 -13.40
N LEU A 322 27.88 -27.27 -13.99
CA LEU A 322 28.26 -28.55 -13.38
C LEU A 322 29.73 -28.99 -13.62
N LEU A 323 30.59 -28.14 -14.19
CA LEU A 323 32.02 -28.48 -14.42
C LEU A 323 33.04 -27.61 -13.66
N ALA A 324 32.63 -26.81 -12.66
CA ALA A 324 33.53 -25.96 -11.88
C ALA A 324 33.81 -26.44 -10.44
N VAL A 325 33.31 -27.62 -10.04
CA VAL A 325 33.48 -28.13 -8.65
C VAL A 325 34.53 -29.25 -8.54
N SER A 326 35.03 -29.80 -9.65
CA SER A 326 35.97 -30.94 -9.62
C SER A 326 37.45 -30.59 -9.67
N ILE A 327 37.86 -29.33 -9.88
CA ILE A 327 39.29 -28.96 -9.95
C ILE A 327 39.85 -28.48 -8.60
N SER A 328 39.01 -27.97 -7.68
CA SER A 328 39.49 -27.51 -6.36
C SER A 328 39.77 -28.62 -5.36
N LEU A 329 39.33 -29.86 -5.61
CA LEU A 329 39.63 -31.00 -4.73
C LEU A 329 40.93 -31.73 -5.12
N LEU A 330 41.43 -31.57 -6.34
CA LEU A 330 42.65 -32.25 -6.80
C LEU A 330 43.95 -31.50 -6.40
N THR A 331 43.88 -30.21 -6.09
CA THR A 331 45.05 -29.43 -5.64
C THR A 331 45.33 -29.52 -4.13
N MET A 332 44.40 -30.05 -3.32
CA MET A 332 44.66 -30.31 -1.89
C MET A 332 45.26 -31.69 -1.60
N LEU A 333 45.20 -32.64 -2.53
CA LEU A 333 45.74 -34.01 -2.33
C LEU A 333 47.20 -34.20 -2.80
N LEU A 334 47.81 -33.20 -3.44
CA LEU A 334 49.21 -33.26 -3.93
C LEU A 334 50.21 -32.47 -3.05
N LYS A 335 49.79 -32.02 -1.86
CA LYS A 335 50.64 -31.25 -0.93
C LYS A 335 50.99 -31.98 0.38
N SER A 336 50.70 -33.27 0.47
CA SER A 336 50.95 -34.08 1.67
C SER A 336 51.38 -35.52 1.35
N ALA A 337 52.29 -35.67 0.37
CA ALA A 337 53.10 -36.87 0.16
C ALA A 337 54.55 -36.43 -0.09
#